data_AF-A0A7S6LVA3-F1
#
_entry.id   AF-A0A7S6LVA3-F1
#
_cell.length_a   1.000
_cell.length_b   1.000
_cell.length_c   1.000
_cell.angle_alpha   90.00
_cell.angle_beta   90.00
_cell.angle_gamma   90.00
#
_symmetry.space_group_name_H-M   'P 1'
#
loop_
_entity.id
_entity.type
_entity.pdbx_description
1 polymer ?
#
loop_
_entity_poly.entity_id
_entity_poly.type
_entity_poly.pdbx_seq_one_letter_code
_entity_poly.pdbx_strand_id
1 'polypeptide(L)'
;MNAIPADIRDRILAAAAELYEQGGRSALPTVDQVRRAARADMNATSVVMREWRRAQTAQAAPATVLPEALQQASTAALASLWNQAPALANESLRSAQASWDAERGELAGQAARANQAGALRQERDAAQLDATQARERAAELAGELAQADTQNAELLVRLAAPKAKR
;
A
#
# COMPACT_ATOMS: atom_id res chain seq x y z
N MET A 1 -1.77 -67.32 -0.34
CA MET A 1 -2.21 -66.60 0.87
C MET A 1 -3.21 -67.48 1.59
N ASN A 2 -2.82 -68.10 2.69
CA ASN A 2 -3.74 -68.94 3.46
C ASN A 2 -4.69 -68.00 4.21
N ALA A 3 -5.96 -67.94 3.80
CA ALA A 3 -6.96 -67.13 4.48
C ALA A 3 -7.13 -67.65 5.91
N ILE A 4 -7.00 -66.78 6.91
CA ILE A 4 -7.25 -67.14 8.31
C ILE A 4 -8.76 -67.41 8.44
N PRO A 5 -9.18 -68.60 8.89
CA PRO A 5 -10.59 -68.89 9.10
C PRO A 5 -11.24 -67.87 10.04
N ALA A 6 -12.49 -67.47 9.75
CA ALA A 6 -13.18 -66.43 10.50
C ALA A 6 -13.33 -66.79 11.99
N ASP A 7 -13.57 -68.06 12.30
CA ASP A 7 -13.67 -68.56 13.69
C ASP A 7 -12.35 -68.44 14.47
N ILE A 8 -11.21 -68.60 13.80
CA ILE A 8 -9.88 -68.45 14.39
C ILE A 8 -9.61 -66.96 14.65
N ARG A 9 -9.95 -66.11 13.67
CA ARG A 9 -9.81 -64.66 13.78
C ARG A 9 -10.64 -64.10 14.93
N ASP A 10 -11.90 -64.50 15.04
CA ASP A 10 -12.83 -64.01 16.06
C ASP A 10 -12.37 -64.43 17.46
N ARG A 11 -11.88 -65.66 17.63
CA ARG A 11 -11.29 -66.13 18.90
C ARG A 11 -10.04 -65.35 19.30
N ILE A 12 -9.17 -65.03 18.35
CA ILE A 12 -7.96 -64.22 18.60
C ILE A 12 -8.36 -62.80 19.02
N LEU A 13 -9.33 -62.18 18.34
CA LEU A 13 -9.81 -60.84 18.66
C LEU A 13 -10.49 -60.80 20.03
N ALA A 14 -11.34 -61.78 20.34
CA ALA A 14 -11.99 -61.90 21.65
C ALA A 14 -10.96 -62.06 22.78
N ALA A 15 -9.99 -62.96 22.62
CA ALA A 15 -8.93 -63.16 23.61
C ALA A 15 -8.04 -61.92 23.78
N ALA A 16 -7.73 -61.21 22.69
CA ALA A 16 -6.95 -59.97 22.76
C ALA A 16 -7.71 -58.87 23.51
N ALA A 17 -9.01 -58.71 23.25
CA ALA A 17 -9.86 -57.76 23.96
C ALA A 17 -9.96 -58.11 25.46
N GLU A 18 -10.22 -59.37 25.79
CA GLU A 18 -10.36 -59.82 27.18
C GLU A 18 -9.07 -59.60 27.98
N LEU A 19 -7.91 -59.96 27.42
CA LEU A 19 -6.61 -59.73 28.07
C LEU A 19 -6.29 -58.24 28.21
N TYR A 20 -6.72 -57.42 27.27
CA TYR A 20 -6.54 -55.96 27.34
C TYR A 20 -7.42 -55.33 28.44
N GLU A 21 -8.66 -55.79 28.60
CA GLU A 21 -9.54 -55.37 29.70
C GLU A 21 -9.01 -55.85 31.06
N GLN A 22 -8.57 -57.11 31.17
CA GLN A 22 -7.98 -57.66 32.41
C GLN A 22 -6.73 -56.88 32.84
N GLY A 23 -5.95 -56.37 31.89
CA GLY A 23 -4.79 -55.50 32.13
C GLY A 23 -5.14 -54.03 32.42
N GLY A 24 -6.42 -53.71 32.63
CA GLY A 24 -6.90 -52.35 32.88
C GLY A 24 -6.63 -51.39 31.72
N ARG A 25 -6.55 -51.91 30.50
CA ARG A 25 -6.23 -51.16 29.26
C ARG A 25 -4.89 -50.42 29.27
N SER A 26 -4.02 -50.74 30.23
CA SER A 26 -2.74 -50.05 30.46
C SER A 26 -1.64 -50.49 29.49
N ALA A 27 -1.67 -51.75 29.04
CA ALA A 27 -0.69 -52.31 28.12
C ALA A 27 -1.36 -53.29 27.14
N LEU A 28 -0.88 -53.30 25.89
CA LEU A 28 -1.36 -54.23 24.87
C LEU A 28 -0.87 -55.66 25.17
N PRO A 29 -1.72 -56.69 25.09
CA PRO A 29 -1.30 -58.06 25.34
C PRO A 29 -0.29 -58.56 24.31
N THR A 30 0.61 -59.44 24.75
CA THR A 30 1.62 -60.06 23.88
C THR A 30 0.99 -61.11 22.96
N VAL A 31 1.60 -61.36 21.80
CA VAL A 31 1.15 -62.41 20.86
C VAL A 31 1.11 -63.78 21.55
N ASP A 32 2.04 -64.05 22.44
CA ASP A 32 2.14 -65.32 23.16
C ASP A 32 0.98 -65.55 24.15
N GLN A 33 0.58 -64.50 24.88
CA GLN A 33 -0.59 -64.54 25.78
C GLN A 33 -1.89 -64.78 24.99
N VAL A 34 -2.08 -64.04 23.90
CA VAL A 34 -3.26 -64.18 23.04
C VAL A 34 -3.31 -65.54 22.36
N ARG A 35 -2.16 -66.08 21.90
CA ARG A 35 -2.07 -67.40 21.28
C ARG A 35 -2.51 -68.51 22.24
N ARG A 36 -2.05 -68.46 23.50
CA ARG A 36 -2.42 -69.45 24.53
C ARG A 36 -3.91 -69.35 24.88
N ALA A 37 -4.43 -68.12 25.04
CA ALA A 37 -5.83 -67.89 25.37
C ALA A 37 -6.79 -68.30 24.24
N ALA A 38 -6.47 -67.95 22.99
CA ALA A 38 -7.30 -68.26 21.82
C ALA A 38 -7.13 -69.71 21.29
N ARG A 39 -6.10 -70.43 21.76
CA ARG A 39 -5.69 -71.75 21.24
C ARG A 39 -5.53 -71.77 19.71
N ALA A 40 -4.93 -70.71 19.17
CA ALA A 40 -4.71 -70.52 17.74
C ALA A 40 -3.24 -70.73 17.34
N ASP A 41 -2.97 -70.85 16.03
CA ASP A 41 -1.60 -70.95 15.53
C ASP A 41 -0.86 -69.60 15.60
N MET A 42 0.48 -69.67 15.59
CA MET A 42 1.35 -68.50 15.71
C MET A 42 1.17 -67.51 14.55
N ASN A 43 0.95 -68.01 13.33
CA ASN A 43 0.90 -67.17 12.14
C ASN A 43 -0.42 -66.37 12.10
N ALA A 44 -1.55 -67.02 12.38
CA ALA A 44 -2.85 -66.36 12.48
C ALA A 44 -2.85 -65.32 13.61
N THR A 45 -2.33 -65.69 14.79
CA THR A 45 -2.27 -64.77 15.95
C THR A 45 -1.43 -63.54 15.64
N SER A 46 -0.28 -63.70 14.99
CA SER A 46 0.63 -62.58 14.67
C SER A 46 0.02 -61.59 13.66
N VAL A 47 -0.72 -62.09 12.67
CA VAL A 47 -1.38 -61.26 11.65
C VAL A 47 -2.55 -60.49 12.28
N VAL A 48 -3.44 -61.17 12.99
CA VAL A 48 -4.62 -60.55 13.61
C VAL A 48 -4.22 -59.57 14.72
N MET A 49 -3.21 -59.89 15.53
CA MET A 49 -2.70 -58.98 16.55
C MET A 49 -2.05 -57.72 15.96
N ARG A 50 -1.45 -57.80 14.77
CA ARG A 50 -0.91 -56.61 14.08
C ARG A 50 -2.05 -55.67 13.66
N GLU A 51 -3.12 -56.23 13.09
CA GLU A 51 -4.32 -55.46 12.72
C GLU A 51 -4.99 -54.85 13.94
N TRP A 52 -5.18 -55.65 14.99
CA TRP A 52 -5.83 -55.23 16.22
C TRP A 52 -5.03 -54.13 16.95
N ARG A 53 -3.70 -54.28 17.10
CA ARG A 53 -2.88 -53.22 17.69
C ARG A 53 -2.93 -51.92 16.89
N ARG A 54 -2.95 -52.00 15.56
CA ARG A 54 -3.09 -50.82 14.70
C ARG A 54 -4.42 -50.11 14.95
N ALA A 55 -5.52 -50.86 15.11
CA ALA A 55 -6.82 -50.32 15.45
C ALA A 55 -6.83 -49.66 16.84
N GLN A 56 -6.17 -50.24 17.84
CA GLN A 56 -6.05 -49.66 19.19
C GLN A 56 -5.27 -48.34 19.19
N THR A 57 -4.20 -48.23 18.41
CA THR A 57 -3.41 -46.98 18.32
C THR A 57 -4.06 -45.89 17.46
N ALA A 58 -5.02 -46.25 16.61
CA ALA A 58 -5.73 -45.30 15.74
C ALA A 58 -6.88 -44.56 16.44
N GLN A 59 -7.28 -44.99 17.65
CA GLN A 59 -8.15 -44.21 18.53
C GLN A 59 -7.37 -43.05 19.14
N ALA A 60 -7.12 -42.00 18.35
CA ALA A 60 -6.67 -40.72 18.85
C ALA A 60 -7.75 -40.14 19.78
N ALA A 61 -7.34 -39.67 20.97
CA ALA A 61 -8.23 -39.02 21.92
C ALA A 61 -8.96 -37.84 21.23
N PRO A 62 -10.26 -37.63 21.51
CA PRO A 62 -10.98 -36.51 20.92
C PRO A 62 -10.31 -35.20 21.33
N ALA A 63 -10.00 -34.34 20.35
CA ALA A 63 -9.49 -33.01 20.61
C ALA A 63 -10.49 -32.28 21.52
N THR A 64 -10.05 -31.84 22.70
CA THR A 64 -10.85 -31.06 23.63
C THR A 64 -11.40 -29.83 22.90
N VAL A 65 -12.73 -29.74 22.80
CA VAL A 65 -13.40 -28.59 22.18
C VAL A 65 -13.04 -27.33 22.96
N LEU A 66 -12.60 -26.29 22.23
CA LEU A 66 -12.27 -24.99 22.84
C LEU A 66 -13.49 -24.46 23.61
N PRO A 67 -13.34 -24.00 24.87
CA PRO A 67 -14.44 -23.45 25.65
C PRO A 67 -15.16 -22.34 24.90
N GLU A 68 -16.49 -22.33 24.93
CA GLU A 68 -17.33 -21.39 24.19
C GLU A 68 -16.98 -19.93 24.49
N ALA A 69 -16.71 -19.60 25.76
CA ALA A 69 -16.29 -18.26 26.16
C ALA A 69 -15.01 -17.79 25.45
N LEU A 70 -14.06 -18.71 25.20
CA LEU A 70 -12.83 -18.40 24.49
C LEU A 70 -13.07 -18.27 22.98
N GLN A 71 -13.97 -19.06 22.40
CA GLN A 71 -14.40 -18.88 21.01
C GLN A 71 -15.05 -17.51 20.80
N GLN A 72 -16.00 -17.13 21.66
CA GLN A 72 -16.68 -15.85 21.60
C GLN A 72 -15.71 -14.67 21.77
N ALA A 73 -14.78 -14.78 22.73
CA ALA A 73 -13.75 -13.76 22.94
C ALA A 73 -12.83 -13.61 21.70
N SER A 74 -12.44 -14.72 21.08
CA SER A 74 -11.62 -14.71 19.87
C SER A 74 -12.36 -14.08 18.68
N THR A 75 -13.62 -14.44 18.45
CA THR A 75 -14.45 -13.86 17.40
C THR A 75 -14.64 -12.35 17.61
N ALA A 76 -14.91 -11.92 18.85
CA ALA A 76 -15.06 -10.49 19.17
C ALA A 76 -13.76 -9.70 18.95
N ALA A 77 -12.61 -10.26 19.33
CA ALA A 77 -11.31 -9.63 19.10
C ALA A 77 -11.01 -9.48 17.61
N LEU A 78 -11.27 -10.52 16.81
CA LEU A 78 -11.11 -10.48 15.35
C LEU A 78 -12.05 -9.45 14.70
N ALA A 79 -13.31 -9.38 15.12
CA ALA A 79 -14.26 -8.38 14.62
C ALA A 79 -13.81 -6.96 14.97
N SER A 80 -13.30 -6.75 16.18
CA SER A 80 -12.76 -5.46 16.62
C SER A 80 -11.56 -5.04 15.79
N LEU A 81 -10.61 -5.95 15.53
CA LEU A 81 -9.45 -5.70 14.68
C LEU A 81 -9.86 -5.39 13.23
N TRP A 82 -10.79 -6.18 12.67
CA TRP A 82 -11.30 -5.97 11.32
C TRP A 82 -11.98 -4.61 11.15
N ASN A 83 -12.70 -4.13 12.17
CA ASN A 83 -13.34 -2.82 12.13
C ASN A 83 -12.36 -1.66 12.29
N GLN A 84 -11.27 -1.84 13.03
CA GLN A 84 -10.30 -0.77 13.30
C GLN A 84 -9.21 -0.65 12.23
N ALA A 85 -8.80 -1.75 11.61
CA ALA A 85 -7.70 -1.75 10.64
C ALA A 85 -7.94 -0.81 9.43
N PRO A 86 -9.15 -0.77 8.80
CA PRO A 86 -9.42 0.15 7.71
C PRO A 86 -9.38 1.61 8.14
N ALA A 87 -9.83 1.92 9.37
CA ALA A 87 -9.81 3.29 9.87
C ALA A 87 -8.37 3.81 9.98
N LEU A 88 -7.45 3.00 10.51
CA LEU A 88 -6.03 3.33 10.64
C LEU A 88 -5.34 3.44 9.27
N ALA A 89 -5.62 2.51 8.35
CA ALA A 89 -5.07 2.53 6.99
C ALA A 89 -5.57 3.73 6.18
N ASN A 90 -6.84 4.10 6.35
CA ASN A 90 -7.41 5.23 5.64
C ASN A 90 -6.97 6.58 6.21
N GLU A 91 -6.59 6.64 7.49
CA GLU A 91 -6.10 7.88 8.11
C GLU A 91 -4.76 8.32 7.51
N SER A 92 -3.80 7.41 7.39
CA SER A 92 -2.51 7.72 6.75
C SER A 92 -2.68 8.12 5.29
N LEU A 93 -3.60 7.45 4.57
CA LEU A 93 -3.94 7.81 3.19
C LEU A 93 -4.55 9.22 3.09
N ARG A 94 -5.54 9.55 3.92
CA ARG A 94 -6.17 10.89 3.94
C ARG A 94 -5.15 11.96 4.30
N SER A 95 -4.28 11.70 5.27
CA SER A 95 -3.22 12.65 5.64
C SER A 95 -2.24 12.88 4.49
N ALA A 96 -1.82 11.83 3.78
CA ALA A 96 -0.92 11.94 2.64
C ALA A 96 -1.58 12.66 1.45
N GLN A 97 -2.87 12.41 1.21
CA GLN A 97 -3.64 13.13 0.19
C GLN A 97 -3.75 14.61 0.52
N ALA A 98 -4.07 14.96 1.77
CA ALA A 98 -4.17 16.34 2.21
C ALA A 98 -2.83 17.10 2.10
N SER A 99 -1.71 16.46 2.48
CA SER A 99 -0.39 17.09 2.33
C SER A 99 -0.03 17.29 0.86
N TRP A 100 -0.33 16.32 0.00
CA TRP A 100 -0.07 16.44 -1.42
C TRP A 100 -0.92 17.54 -2.07
N ASP A 101 -2.23 17.60 -1.76
CA ASP A 101 -3.11 18.64 -2.28
C ASP A 101 -2.66 20.04 -1.82
N ALA A 102 -2.17 20.16 -0.59
CA ALA A 102 -1.58 21.41 -0.08
C ALA A 102 -0.34 21.82 -0.88
N GLU A 103 0.64 20.91 -1.06
CA GLU A 103 1.85 21.17 -1.86
C GLU A 103 1.51 21.55 -3.30
N ARG A 104 0.53 20.86 -3.91
CA ARG A 104 0.04 21.17 -5.25
C ARG A 104 -0.56 22.56 -5.34
N GLY A 105 -1.36 22.96 -4.34
CA GLY A 105 -1.91 24.30 -4.24
C GLY A 105 -0.84 25.37 -4.09
N GLU A 106 0.18 25.12 -3.26
CA GLU A 106 1.31 26.04 -3.07
C GLU A 106 2.11 26.21 -4.36
N LEU A 107 2.46 25.13 -5.05
CA LEU A 107 3.18 25.17 -6.32
C LEU A 107 2.38 25.91 -7.40
N ALA A 108 1.07 25.66 -7.48
CA ALA A 108 0.18 26.39 -8.40
C ALA A 108 0.16 27.89 -8.09
N GLY A 109 0.08 28.26 -6.81
CA GLY A 109 0.14 29.65 -6.37
C GLY A 109 1.49 30.31 -6.67
N GLN A 110 2.61 29.60 -6.48
CA GLN A 110 3.94 30.10 -6.83
C GLN A 110 4.07 30.33 -8.34
N ALA A 111 3.61 29.38 -9.16
CA ALA A 111 3.61 29.51 -10.61
C ALA A 111 2.78 30.71 -11.08
N ALA A 112 1.58 30.91 -10.51
CA ALA A 112 0.74 32.07 -10.82
C ALA A 112 1.45 33.40 -10.49
N ARG A 113 2.09 33.50 -9.32
CA ARG A 113 2.86 34.70 -8.94
C ARG A 113 4.06 34.93 -9.84
N ALA A 114 4.78 33.87 -10.22
CA ALA A 114 5.91 33.97 -11.13
C ALA A 114 5.49 34.46 -12.52
N ASN A 115 4.37 33.94 -13.04
CA ASN A 115 3.79 34.39 -14.31
C ASN A 115 3.36 35.86 -14.25
N GLN A 116 2.66 36.27 -13.19
CA GLN A 116 2.24 37.66 -13.00
C GLN A 116 3.46 38.60 -12.90
N ALA A 117 4.50 38.21 -12.14
CA ALA A 117 5.74 38.98 -12.06
C ALA A 117 6.46 39.04 -13.43
N GLY A 118 6.38 37.97 -14.23
CA GLY A 118 6.86 37.95 -15.61
C GLY A 118 6.14 38.98 -16.49
N ALA A 119 4.81 38.99 -16.46
CA ALA A 119 4.00 39.94 -17.23
C ALA A 119 4.30 41.39 -16.84
N LEU A 120 4.34 41.70 -15.53
CA LEU A 120 4.66 43.05 -15.05
C LEU A 120 6.08 43.51 -15.46
N ARG A 121 7.04 42.59 -15.51
CA ARG A 121 8.39 42.90 -16.01
C ARG A 121 8.36 43.24 -17.50
N GLN A 122 7.64 42.48 -18.31
CA GLN A 122 7.48 42.76 -19.74
C GLN A 122 6.81 44.11 -19.99
N GLU A 123 5.74 44.42 -19.26
CA GLU A 123 5.06 45.71 -19.33
C GLU A 123 6.00 46.87 -18.96
N ARG A 124 6.76 46.71 -17.87
CA ARG A 124 7.76 47.69 -17.45
C ARG A 124 8.82 47.91 -18.53
N ASP A 125 9.35 46.83 -19.10
CA ASP A 125 10.42 46.90 -20.10
C ASP A 125 9.92 47.57 -21.39
N ALA A 126 8.69 47.28 -21.81
CA ALA A 126 8.04 47.97 -22.92
C ALA A 126 7.83 49.47 -22.63
N ALA A 127 7.29 49.82 -21.46
CA ALA A 127 7.09 51.22 -21.06
C ALA A 127 8.42 51.99 -20.97
N GLN A 128 9.50 51.32 -20.53
CA GLN A 128 10.84 51.91 -20.46
C GLN A 128 11.40 52.16 -21.86
N LEU A 129 11.20 51.23 -22.81
CA LEU A 129 11.58 51.43 -24.21
C LEU A 129 10.81 52.59 -24.84
N ASP A 130 9.49 52.63 -24.67
CA ASP A 130 8.65 53.72 -25.18
C ASP A 130 9.08 55.08 -24.61
N ALA A 131 9.39 55.13 -23.31
CA ALA A 131 9.90 56.35 -22.67
C ALA A 131 11.25 56.78 -23.23
N THR A 132 12.17 55.86 -23.53
CA THR A 132 13.45 56.19 -24.19
C THR A 132 13.22 56.74 -25.60
N GLN A 133 12.40 56.09 -26.41
CA GLN A 133 12.08 56.56 -27.76
C GLN A 133 11.36 57.91 -27.79
N ALA A 134 10.49 58.17 -26.80
CA ALA A 134 9.82 59.46 -26.66
C ALA A 134 10.81 60.57 -26.30
N ARG A 135 11.79 60.28 -25.43
CA ARG A 135 12.86 61.23 -25.07
C ARG A 135 13.77 61.53 -26.26
N GLU A 136 14.14 60.51 -27.03
CA GLU A 136 14.95 60.68 -28.24
C GLU A 136 14.23 61.57 -29.27
N ARG A 137 12.97 61.25 -29.59
CA ARG A 137 12.16 62.07 -30.50
C ARG A 137 11.95 63.50 -30.00
N ALA A 138 11.75 63.69 -28.70
CA ALA A 138 11.64 65.03 -28.12
C ALA A 138 12.95 65.82 -28.25
N ALA A 139 14.11 65.17 -28.06
CA ALA A 139 15.41 65.80 -28.26
C ALA A 139 15.67 66.15 -29.72
N GLU A 140 15.31 65.28 -30.66
CA GLU A 140 15.39 65.53 -32.11
C GLU A 140 14.55 66.75 -32.50
N LEU A 141 13.26 66.77 -32.14
CA LEU A 141 12.35 67.89 -32.44
C LEU A 141 12.81 69.20 -31.80
N ALA A 142 13.35 69.15 -30.57
CA ALA A 142 13.92 70.32 -29.92
C ALA A 142 15.14 70.86 -30.68
N GLY A 143 15.97 69.98 -31.22
CA GLY A 143 17.10 70.35 -32.08
C GLY A 143 16.65 70.99 -33.40
N GLU A 144 15.66 70.40 -34.07
CA GLU A 144 15.07 70.95 -35.30
C GLU A 144 14.45 72.34 -35.07
N LEU A 145 13.73 72.51 -33.96
CA LEU A 145 13.12 73.79 -33.59
C LEU A 145 14.20 74.86 -33.36
N ALA A 146 15.27 74.54 -32.62
CA ALA A 146 16.37 75.46 -32.38
C ALA A 146 17.09 75.87 -33.69
N GLN A 147 17.24 74.94 -34.64
CA GLN A 147 17.78 75.25 -35.96
C GLN A 147 16.86 76.16 -36.77
N ALA A 148 15.54 75.88 -36.78
CA ALA A 148 14.55 76.70 -37.47
C ALA A 148 14.49 78.12 -36.89
N ASP A 149 14.53 78.26 -35.56
CA ASP A 149 14.58 79.56 -34.88
C ASP A 149 15.83 80.36 -35.27
N THR A 150 16.98 79.70 -35.35
CA THR A 150 18.24 80.32 -35.81
C THR A 150 18.13 80.80 -37.26
N GLN A 151 17.62 79.96 -38.17
CA GLN A 151 17.42 80.32 -39.58
C GLN A 151 16.43 81.48 -39.75
N ASN A 152 15.32 81.46 -39.00
CA ASN A 152 14.33 82.54 -39.01
C ASN A 152 14.96 83.86 -38.53
N ALA A 153 15.75 83.84 -37.46
CA ALA A 153 16.48 85.01 -36.98
C ALA A 153 17.44 85.56 -38.04
N GLU A 154 18.20 84.70 -38.72
CA GLU A 154 19.10 85.10 -39.81
C GLU A 154 18.34 85.71 -41.00
N LEU A 155 17.22 85.12 -41.40
CA LEU A 155 16.37 85.64 -42.48
C LEU A 155 15.78 87.01 -42.12
N LEU A 156 15.32 87.20 -40.89
CA LEU A 156 14.84 88.49 -40.40
C LEU A 156 15.92 89.56 -40.45
N VAL A 157 17.16 89.23 -40.04
CA VAL A 157 18.31 90.13 -40.15
C VAL A 157 18.58 90.50 -41.62
N ARG A 158 18.53 89.54 -42.54
CA ARG A 158 18.73 89.78 -43.98
C ARG A 158 17.64 90.64 -44.60
N LEU A 159 16.38 90.47 -44.20
CA LEU A 159 15.25 91.26 -44.68
C LEU A 159 15.28 92.70 -44.13
N ALA A 160 15.78 92.89 -42.92
CA ALA A 160 15.96 94.21 -42.31
C ALA A 160 17.16 94.99 -42.88
N ALA A 161 18.08 94.34 -43.60
CA ALA A 161 19.21 95.01 -44.22
C ALA A 161 18.73 95.96 -45.34
N PRO A 162 19.14 97.25 -45.33
CA PRO A 162 18.63 98.23 -46.30
C PRO A 162 19.08 97.87 -47.73
N LYS A 163 18.15 97.95 -48.69
CA LYS A 163 18.49 97.84 -50.12
C LYS A 163 19.43 98.98 -50.50
N ALA A 164 20.71 98.67 -50.73
CA ALA A 164 21.67 99.61 -51.27
C ALA A 164 21.14 100.19 -52.58
N LYS A 165 20.96 101.51 -52.62
CA LYS A 165 20.56 102.26 -53.82
C LYS A 165 21.66 102.12 -54.88
N ARG A 166 21.22 101.79 -56.11
CA ARG A 166 22.02 101.83 -57.34
C ARG A 166 22.52 103.24 -57.64
#